data_AF-A0A7V1FUR4-F1
#
_entry.id   AF-A0A7V1FUR4-F1
#
_cell.length_a   1.000
_cell.length_b   1.000
_cell.length_c   1.000
_cell.angle_alpha   90.00
_cell.angle_beta   90.00
_cell.angle_gamma   90.00
#
_symmetry.space_group_name_H-M   'P 1'
#
loop_
_entity.id
_entity.type
_entity.pdbx_description
1 polymer ?
#
loop_
_entity_poly.entity_id
_entity_poly.type
_entity_poly.pdbx_seq_one_letter_code
_entity_poly.pdbx_strand_id
1 'polypeptide(L)'
;MAWPLVIAGMFFAVALILIKSPSPMLIAVGMYLPFQTTFAIFIGGIIKYAVDKIAENKNATKEETEVVNNTGLLLASGLVAGEALVGIVLAGFVGAGISLKHVFGIPEAFEGYWVLGLVVFAILAYVLIKYPLKELMMSRSKSKQDN
;
A
#
# COMPACT_ATOMS: atom_id res chain seq x y z
N MET A 1 -19.03 -22.85 17.55
CA MET A 1 -19.15 -22.81 16.07
C MET A 1 -19.17 -21.35 15.63
N ALA A 2 -18.22 -20.89 14.81
CA ALA A 2 -18.16 -19.48 14.37
C ALA A 2 -19.14 -19.13 13.24
N TRP A 3 -19.90 -20.11 12.73
CA TRP A 3 -20.86 -19.96 11.63
C TRP A 3 -21.89 -18.83 11.79
N PRO A 4 -22.46 -18.56 12.97
CA PRO A 4 -23.37 -17.42 13.14
C PRO A 4 -22.70 -16.06 12.86
N LEU A 5 -21.40 -15.91 13.15
CA LEU A 5 -20.66 -14.67 12.89
C LEU A 5 -20.39 -14.48 11.40
N VAL A 6 -20.11 -15.56 10.67
CA VAL A 6 -19.96 -15.53 9.21
C VAL A 6 -21.26 -15.10 8.55
N ILE A 7 -22.38 -15.69 8.96
CA ILE A 7 -23.71 -15.37 8.45
C ILE A 7 -24.08 -13.92 8.77
N ALA A 8 -23.80 -13.45 10.00
CA ALA A 8 -24.01 -12.05 10.38
C ALA A 8 -23.19 -11.08 9.51
N GLY A 9 -21.92 -11.41 9.23
CA GLY A 9 -21.07 -10.64 8.33
C GLY A 9 -21.61 -10.59 6.89
N MET A 10 -22.17 -11.69 6.38
CA MET A 10 -22.81 -11.73 5.07
C MET A 10 -24.04 -10.81 5.01
N PHE A 11 -24.94 -10.90 6.00
CA PHE A 11 -26.11 -10.01 6.07
C PHE A 11 -25.72 -8.55 6.22
N PHE A 12 -24.68 -8.25 7.02
CA PHE A 12 -24.14 -6.90 7.17
C PHE A 12 -23.58 -6.36 5.85
N ALA A 13 -22.81 -7.16 5.11
CA ALA A 13 -22.31 -6.78 3.79
C ALA A 13 -23.46 -6.50 2.81
N VAL A 14 -24.48 -7.35 2.78
CA VAL A 14 -25.69 -7.13 1.95
C VAL A 14 -26.40 -5.83 2.34
N ALA A 15 -26.58 -5.57 3.64
CA ALA A 15 -27.18 -4.32 4.12
C ALA A 15 -26.38 -3.08 3.67
N LEU A 16 -25.04 -3.12 3.76
CA LEU A 16 -24.19 -2.03 3.29
C LEU A 16 -24.29 -1.80 1.77
N ILE A 17 -24.43 -2.87 0.99
CA ILE A 17 -24.64 -2.78 -0.46
C ILE A 17 -26.02 -2.19 -0.77
N LEU A 18 -27.08 -2.59 -0.05
CA LEU A 18 -28.43 -2.07 -0.22
C LEU A 18 -28.53 -0.56 0.08
N ILE A 19 -27.77 -0.08 1.07
CA ILE A 19 -27.69 1.35 1.42
C ILE A 19 -26.81 2.13 0.40
N LYS A 20 -26.26 1.47 -0.63
CA LYS A 20 -25.32 2.05 -1.61
C LYS A 20 -24.13 2.73 -0.92
N SER A 21 -23.58 2.08 0.10
CA SER A 21 -22.38 2.57 0.77
C SER A 21 -21.22 2.67 -0.24
N PRO A 22 -20.47 3.80 -0.26
CA PRO A 22 -19.44 4.06 -1.27
C PRO A 22 -18.26 3.08 -1.21
N SER A 23 -18.03 2.39 -0.08
CA SER A 23 -17.08 1.27 -0.02
C SER A 23 -17.33 0.38 1.21
N PRO A 24 -18.10 -0.72 1.06
CA PRO A 24 -18.31 -1.70 2.14
C PRO A 24 -17.00 -2.31 2.64
N MET A 25 -16.00 -2.44 1.75
CA MET A 25 -14.68 -2.99 2.08
C MET A 25 -13.94 -2.10 3.08
N LEU A 26 -13.90 -0.78 2.88
CA LEU A 26 -13.22 0.14 3.79
C LEU A 26 -13.89 0.15 5.18
N ILE A 27 -15.22 0.04 5.23
CA ILE A 27 -15.97 -0.04 6.49
C ILE A 27 -15.59 -1.32 7.25
N ALA A 28 -15.63 -2.47 6.58
CA ALA A 28 -15.27 -3.75 7.20
C ALA A 28 -13.82 -3.72 7.71
N VAL A 29 -12.88 -3.24 6.89
CA VAL A 29 -11.46 -3.13 7.23
C VAL A 29 -11.23 -2.23 8.45
N GLY A 30 -11.89 -1.08 8.51
CA GLY A 30 -11.80 -0.16 9.65
C GLY A 30 -12.38 -0.72 10.95
N MET A 31 -13.31 -1.67 10.89
CA MET A 31 -13.93 -2.27 12.09
C MET A 31 -13.05 -3.31 12.78
N TYR A 32 -12.16 -4.00 12.05
CA TYR A 32 -11.34 -5.08 12.63
C TYR A 32 -9.86 -4.72 12.76
N LEU A 33 -9.36 -3.75 11.98
CA LEU A 33 -7.95 -3.39 12.04
C LEU A 33 -7.62 -2.51 13.26
N PRO A 34 -6.45 -2.72 13.90
CA PRO A 34 -5.93 -1.80 14.89
C PRO A 34 -5.77 -0.39 14.33
N PHE A 35 -5.93 0.61 15.19
CA PHE A 35 -5.79 2.02 14.80
C PHE A 35 -4.46 2.32 14.10
N GLN A 36 -3.37 1.68 14.54
CA GLN A 36 -2.05 1.83 13.94
C GLN A 36 -2.04 1.42 12.45
N THR A 37 -2.64 0.28 12.11
CA THR A 37 -2.70 -0.21 10.72
C THR A 37 -3.63 0.64 9.88
N THR A 38 -4.80 1.01 10.42
CA THR A 38 -5.75 1.89 9.73
C THR A 38 -5.13 3.27 9.46
N PHE A 39 -4.35 3.80 10.40
CA PHE A 39 -3.63 5.06 10.22
C PHE A 39 -2.54 4.95 9.15
N ALA A 40 -1.80 3.84 9.08
CA ALA A 40 -0.83 3.60 8.01
C ALA A 40 -1.49 3.59 6.62
N ILE A 41 -2.66 2.95 6.49
CA ILE A 41 -3.46 2.96 5.24
C ILE A 41 -3.89 4.40 4.90
N PHE A 42 -4.32 5.17 5.90
CA PHE A 42 -4.69 6.57 5.73
C PHE A 42 -3.52 7.43 5.20
N ILE A 43 -2.30 7.24 5.72
CA ILE A 43 -1.11 7.93 5.17
C ILE A 43 -0.87 7.55 3.71
N GLY A 44 -1.07 6.29 3.33
CA GLY A 44 -1.04 5.87 1.92
C GLY A 44 -2.06 6.63 1.06
N GLY A 45 -3.26 6.86 1.59
CA GLY A 45 -4.28 7.72 0.97
C GLY A 45 -3.85 9.18 0.80
N ILE A 46 -3.16 9.75 1.79
CA ILE A 46 -2.57 11.10 1.69
C ILE A 46 -1.51 11.16 0.58
N ILE A 47 -0.66 10.13 0.46
CA ILE A 47 0.34 10.07 -0.61
C ILE A 47 -0.34 10.06 -1.97
N LYS A 48 -1.38 9.22 -2.16
CA LYS A 48 -2.18 9.21 -3.39
C LYS A 48 -2.76 10.59 -3.68
N TYR A 49 -3.41 11.21 -2.69
CA TYR A 49 -3.98 12.54 -2.84
C TYR A 49 -2.94 13.57 -3.27
N ALA A 50 -1.72 13.52 -2.71
CA ALA A 50 -0.63 14.39 -3.11
C ALA A 50 -0.19 14.15 -4.56
N VAL A 51 -0.09 12.88 -5.01
CA VAL A 51 0.24 12.55 -6.41
C VAL A 51 -0.82 13.08 -7.36
N ASP A 52 -2.09 12.83 -7.07
CA ASP A 52 -3.23 13.30 -7.87
C ASP A 52 -3.21 14.83 -7.97
N LYS A 53 -3.01 15.52 -6.84
CA LYS A 53 -2.92 16.99 -6.80
C LYS A 53 -1.75 17.53 -7.62
N ILE A 54 -0.60 16.88 -7.59
CA ILE A 54 0.57 17.30 -8.38
C ILE A 54 0.34 17.05 -9.87
N ALA A 55 -0.31 15.95 -10.25
CA ALA A 55 -0.67 15.65 -11.62
C ALA A 55 -1.68 16.68 -12.18
N GLU A 56 -2.72 17.01 -11.40
CA GLU A 56 -3.67 18.08 -11.73
C GLU A 56 -2.96 19.42 -11.98
N ASN A 57 -2.06 19.82 -11.08
CA ASN A 57 -1.30 21.07 -11.21
C ASN A 57 -0.39 21.10 -12.46
N LYS A 58 -0.06 19.94 -13.04
CA LYS A 58 0.70 19.83 -14.30
C LYS A 58 -0.20 19.83 -15.54
N ASN A 59 -1.51 20.06 -15.38
CA ASN A 59 -2.53 19.97 -16.41
C ASN A 59 -2.48 18.61 -17.14
N ALA A 60 -2.43 17.52 -16.37
CA ALA A 60 -2.42 16.18 -16.94
C ALA A 60 -3.69 15.91 -17.77
N THR A 61 -3.54 15.32 -18.96
CA THR A 61 -4.72 14.84 -19.72
C THR A 61 -5.34 13.62 -19.02
N LYS A 62 -6.49 13.17 -19.52
CA LYS A 62 -7.13 11.94 -19.01
C LYS A 62 -6.22 10.73 -19.21
N GLU A 63 -5.58 10.59 -20.38
CA GLU A 63 -4.66 9.49 -20.62
C GLU A 63 -3.44 9.56 -19.71
N GLU A 64 -2.87 10.75 -19.50
CA GLU A 64 -1.71 10.95 -18.62
C GLU A 64 -2.04 10.62 -17.15
N THR A 65 -3.24 10.98 -16.70
CA THR A 65 -3.73 10.66 -15.35
C THR A 65 -3.90 9.15 -15.15
N GLU A 66 -4.35 8.43 -16.18
CA GLU A 66 -4.45 6.97 -16.14
C GLU A 66 -3.07 6.31 -16.07
N VAL A 67 -2.08 6.81 -16.81
CA VAL A 67 -0.68 6.35 -16.72
C VAL A 67 -0.15 6.51 -15.30
N VAL A 68 -0.32 7.68 -14.68
CA VAL A 68 0.09 7.94 -13.29
C VAL A 68 -0.56 6.93 -12.33
N ASN A 69 -1.87 6.72 -12.46
CA ASN A 69 -2.61 5.79 -11.61
C ASN A 69 -2.13 4.34 -11.78
N ASN A 70 -1.93 3.88 -13.01
CA ASN A 70 -1.48 2.52 -13.29
C ASN A 70 -0.05 2.29 -12.79
N THR A 71 0.86 3.25 -12.98
CA THR A 71 2.22 3.18 -12.43
C THR A 71 2.20 3.18 -10.90
N GLY A 72 1.40 4.04 -10.27
CA GLY A 72 1.24 4.07 -8.82
C GLY A 72 0.69 2.75 -8.27
N LEU A 73 -0.34 2.19 -8.92
CA LEU A 73 -0.94 0.91 -8.56
C LEU A 73 0.05 -0.25 -8.71
N LEU A 74 0.85 -0.27 -9.77
CA LEU A 74 1.88 -1.29 -9.99
C LEU A 74 2.95 -1.24 -8.90
N LEU A 75 3.41 -0.04 -8.52
CA LEU A 75 4.38 0.11 -7.44
C LEU A 75 3.79 -0.32 -6.08
N ALA A 76 2.58 0.13 -5.76
CA ALA A 76 1.93 -0.22 -4.50
C ALA A 76 1.66 -1.72 -4.38
N SER A 77 1.12 -2.36 -5.42
CA SER A 77 0.87 -3.81 -5.44
C SER A 77 2.17 -4.62 -5.39
N GLY A 78 3.24 -4.14 -6.04
CA GLY A 78 4.57 -4.74 -5.94
C GLY A 78 5.15 -4.68 -4.52
N LEU A 79 4.96 -3.57 -3.80
CA LEU A 79 5.38 -3.45 -2.39
C LEU A 79 4.61 -4.42 -1.48
N VAL A 80 3.29 -4.53 -1.66
CA VAL A 80 2.45 -5.48 -0.90
C VAL A 80 2.84 -6.93 -1.19
N ALA A 81 3.05 -7.27 -2.47
CA ALA A 81 3.51 -8.61 -2.85
C ALA A 81 4.91 -8.92 -2.29
N GLY A 82 5.82 -7.93 -2.32
CA GLY A 82 7.16 -8.05 -1.76
C GLY A 82 7.15 -8.34 -0.25
N GLU A 83 6.32 -7.62 0.51
CA GLU A 83 6.12 -7.89 1.95
C GLU A 83 5.66 -9.33 2.18
N ALA A 84 4.65 -9.79 1.43
CA ALA A 84 4.12 -11.14 1.57
C ALA A 84 5.17 -12.21 1.25
N LEU A 85 5.98 -12.02 0.20
CA LEU A 85 7.06 -12.94 -0.16
C LEU A 85 8.15 -12.99 0.91
N VAL A 86 8.57 -11.83 1.44
CA VAL A 86 9.54 -11.79 2.55
C VAL A 86 8.96 -12.47 3.80
N GLY A 87 7.68 -12.27 4.10
CA GLY A 87 7.00 -12.95 5.20
C GLY A 87 7.03 -14.48 5.08
N ILE A 88 6.80 -15.02 3.88
CA ILE A 88 6.89 -16.47 3.62
C ILE A 88 8.33 -16.97 3.83
N VAL A 89 9.32 -16.23 3.32
CA VAL A 89 10.74 -16.59 3.50
C VAL A 89 11.12 -16.60 4.97
N LEU A 90 10.73 -15.57 5.73
CA LEU A 90 10.97 -15.49 7.18
C LEU A 90 10.27 -16.63 7.93
N ALA A 91 9.03 -16.97 7.58
CA ALA A 91 8.32 -18.10 8.16
C ALA A 91 9.06 -19.43 7.89
N GLY A 92 9.65 -19.59 6.70
CA GLY A 92 10.50 -20.74 6.37
C GLY A 92 11.73 -20.87 7.28
N PHE A 93 12.45 -19.77 7.52
CA PHE A 93 13.59 -19.77 8.44
C PHE A 93 13.19 -20.11 9.87
N VAL A 94 12.08 -19.54 10.35
CA VAL A 94 11.54 -19.83 11.68
C VAL A 94 11.13 -21.30 11.79
N GLY A 95 10.46 -21.85 10.77
CA GLY A 95 10.07 -23.26 10.72
C GLY A 95 11.25 -24.23 10.68
N ALA A 96 12.38 -23.82 10.09
CA ALA A 96 13.63 -24.58 10.09
C ALA A 96 14.45 -24.45 11.39
N GLY A 97 13.98 -23.66 12.37
CA GLY A 97 14.71 -23.41 13.62
C GLY A 97 15.90 -22.47 13.48
N ILE A 98 16.06 -21.80 12.34
CA ILE A 98 17.16 -20.86 12.10
C ILE A 98 16.76 -19.51 12.69
N SER A 99 17.38 -19.15 13.81
CA SER A 99 17.21 -17.84 14.42
C SER A 99 18.09 -16.82 13.69
N LEU A 100 17.50 -16.09 12.74
CA LEU A 100 18.18 -15.01 11.99
C LEU A 100 18.89 -14.02 12.93
N LYS A 101 18.27 -13.68 14.07
CA LYS A 101 18.88 -12.81 15.09
C LYS A 101 20.23 -13.35 15.61
N HIS A 102 20.30 -14.66 15.84
CA HIS A 102 21.51 -15.33 16.31
C HIS A 102 22.58 -15.42 15.20
N VAL A 103 22.16 -15.64 13.95
CA VAL A 103 23.05 -15.68 12.77
C VAL A 103 23.67 -14.29 12.49
N PHE A 104 22.89 -13.22 12.66
CA PHE A 104 23.35 -11.85 12.45
C PHE A 104 23.96 -11.19 13.70
N GLY A 105 24.08 -11.91 14.82
CA GLY A 105 24.64 -11.40 16.07
C GLY A 105 23.83 -10.24 16.69
N ILE A 106 22.54 -10.16 16.40
CA ILE A 106 21.65 -9.11 16.89
C ILE A 106 21.16 -9.50 18.29
N PRO A 107 21.34 -8.65 19.32
CA PRO A 107 20.85 -8.93 20.67
C PRO A 107 19.35 -9.24 20.69
N GLU A 108 18.90 -10.18 21.53
CA GLU A 108 17.48 -10.55 21.58
C GLU A 108 16.58 -9.39 22.05
N ALA A 109 17.13 -8.52 22.90
CA ALA A 109 16.50 -7.29 23.37
C ALA A 109 16.45 -6.15 22.32
N PHE A 110 16.97 -6.40 21.12
CA PHE A 110 16.93 -5.42 20.04
C PHE A 110 15.54 -5.37 19.42
N GLU A 111 14.79 -4.31 19.73
CA GLU A 111 13.43 -4.08 19.22
C GLU A 111 13.38 -3.34 17.88
N GLY A 112 14.56 -3.06 17.28
CA GLY A 112 14.68 -2.34 16.02
C GLY A 112 14.89 -0.84 16.18
N TYR A 113 15.37 -0.20 15.12
CA TYR A 113 15.56 1.25 15.07
C TYR A 113 14.32 1.92 14.48
N TRP A 114 13.46 2.50 15.33
CA TRP A 114 12.27 3.25 14.88
C TRP A 114 12.61 4.37 13.88
N VAL A 115 13.76 5.02 14.07
CA VAL A 115 14.30 6.05 13.16
C VAL A 115 14.57 5.47 11.77
N LEU A 116 15.15 4.27 11.68
CA LEU A 116 15.40 3.61 10.40
C LEU A 116 14.08 3.30 9.69
N GLY A 117 13.06 2.86 10.44
CA GLY A 117 11.71 2.67 9.91
C GLY A 117 11.13 3.94 9.29
N LEU A 118 11.26 5.09 9.97
CA LEU A 118 10.84 6.39 9.43
C LEU A 118 11.62 6.80 8.19
N VAL A 119 12.94 6.56 8.16
CA VAL A 119 13.77 6.85 6.98
C VAL A 119 13.35 6.00 5.79
N VAL A 120 13.18 4.69 5.98
CA VAL A 120 12.71 3.78 4.91
C VAL A 120 11.32 4.19 4.45
N PHE A 121 10.41 4.53 5.37
CA PHE A 121 9.08 5.01 5.03
C PHE A 121 9.12 6.28 4.19
N ALA A 122 9.95 7.26 4.57
CA ALA A 122 10.11 8.50 3.81
C ALA A 122 10.68 8.24 2.40
N ILE A 123 11.64 7.32 2.27
CA ILE A 123 12.19 6.90 0.97
C ILE A 123 11.10 6.26 0.11
N LEU A 124 10.30 5.33 0.66
CA LEU A 124 9.22 4.67 -0.06
C LEU A 124 8.13 5.66 -0.48
N ALA A 125 7.74 6.58 0.41
CA ALA A 125 6.79 7.64 0.08
C ALA A 125 7.32 8.53 -1.05
N TYR A 126 8.60 8.90 -1.01
CA TYR A 126 9.24 9.66 -2.09
C TYR A 126 9.26 8.88 -3.42
N VAL A 127 9.54 7.58 -3.40
CA VAL A 127 9.50 6.71 -4.57
C VAL A 127 8.08 6.64 -5.16
N LEU A 128 7.07 6.43 -4.31
CA LEU A 128 5.66 6.38 -4.73
C LEU A 128 5.15 7.69 -5.33
N ILE A 129 5.74 8.84 -4.98
CA ILE A 129 5.41 10.12 -5.60
C ILE A 129 6.22 10.35 -6.88
N LYS A 130 7.53 10.12 -6.83
CA LYS A 130 8.45 10.48 -7.92
C LYS A 130 8.24 9.64 -9.18
N TYR A 131 8.09 8.33 -9.05
CA TYR A 131 8.05 7.44 -10.20
C TYR A 131 6.80 7.62 -11.07
N PRO A 132 5.57 7.66 -10.50
CA PRO A 132 4.38 7.95 -11.29
C PRO A 132 4.45 9.30 -12.02
N LEU A 133 4.95 10.34 -11.35
CA LEU A 133 5.11 11.66 -11.95
C LEU A 133 6.22 11.71 -13.01
N LYS A 134 7.29 10.92 -12.85
CA LYS A 134 8.34 10.78 -13.87
C LYS A 134 7.78 10.10 -15.13
N GLU A 135 6.95 9.09 -14.97
CA GLU A 135 6.30 8.39 -16.10
C GLU A 135 5.39 9.35 -16.88
N LEU A 136 4.65 10.21 -16.20
CA LEU A 136 3.87 11.28 -16.83
C LEU A 136 4.74 12.19 -17.73
N MET A 137 5.91 12.60 -17.24
CA MET A 137 6.81 13.47 -18.03
C MET A 137 7.42 12.72 -19.23
N MET A 138 7.70 11.42 -19.08
CA MET A 138 8.22 10.59 -20.18
C MET A 138 7.14 10.34 -21.25
N SER A 139 5.88 10.13 -20.85
CA SER A 139 4.75 9.99 -21.76
C SER A 139 4.55 11.24 -22.64
N ARG A 140 4.68 12.45 -22.06
CA ARG A 140 4.67 13.72 -22.81
C ARG A 140 5.78 13.84 -23.86
N SER A 141 6.96 13.31 -23.55
CA SER A 141 8.08 13.38 -24.50
C SER A 141 7.84 12.50 -25.72
N LYS A 142 7.19 11.34 -25.55
CA LYS A 142 6.88 10.43 -26.66
C LYS A 142 5.78 10.99 -27.56
N SER A 143 4.70 11.54 -26.99
CA SER A 143 3.60 12.13 -27.78
C SER A 143 4.01 13.34 -28.62
N LYS A 144 5.09 14.03 -28.24
CA LYS A 144 5.67 15.15 -29.00
C LYS A 144 6.65 14.71 -30.09
N GLN A 145 7.13 13.46 -30.05
CA GLN A 145 8.06 12.90 -31.03
C GLN A 145 7.34 12.14 -32.15
N ASP A 146 6.11 11.68 -31.88
CA ASP A 146 5.23 10.98 -32.84
C ASP A 146 4.30 11.92 -33.65
N ASN A 147 4.37 13.24 -33.43
CA ASN A 147 3.67 14.29 -34.20
C ASN A 147 4.68 15.16 -34.98
#